data_AF-H5ZWM9-F1
#
_entry.id   AF-H5ZWM9-F1
#
_cell.length_a   1.000
_cell.length_b   1.000
_cell.length_c   1.000
_cell.angle_alpha   90.00
_cell.angle_beta   90.00
_cell.angle_gamma   90.00
#
_symmetry.space_group_name_H-M   'P 1'
#
loop_
_entity.id
_entity.type
_entity.pdbx_description
1 polymer ?
#
loop_
_entity_poly.entity_id
_entity_poly.type
_entity_poly.pdbx_seq_one_letter_code
_entity_poly.pdbx_strand_id
1 'polypeptide(L)'
;IRCFWVLSPQKLTGFWVASGFPLVSELLVLMCIGLVLTSLVGALKGLSQTRIRGLLAYSSLVESGWIGMVCLSSPKFLLTYIMVYRVMLGRVL
;
A
#
# COMPACT_ATOMS: atom_id res chain seq x y z
N ILE A 1 -11.07 0.68 16.00
CA ILE A 1 -10.87 -0.75 16.36
C ILE A 1 -11.25 -1.70 15.20
N ARG A 2 -12.51 -1.82 14.76
CA ARG A 2 -12.87 -2.75 13.65
C ARG A 2 -12.19 -2.43 12.31
N CYS A 3 -11.99 -1.16 11.99
CA CYS A 3 -11.35 -0.74 10.74
C CYS A 3 -9.82 -0.98 10.71
N PHE A 4 -9.16 -0.96 11.87
CA PHE A 4 -7.70 -1.23 11.99
C PHE A 4 -7.35 -2.67 11.62
N TRP A 5 -8.18 -3.63 12.04
CA TRP A 5 -8.02 -5.04 11.72
C TRP A 5 -8.32 -5.39 10.25
N VAL A 6 -9.08 -4.56 9.54
CA VAL A 6 -9.32 -4.74 8.10
C VAL A 6 -8.18 -4.13 7.27
N LEU A 7 -7.60 -3.01 7.72
CA LEU A 7 -6.57 -2.28 6.97
C LEU A 7 -5.15 -2.88 7.09
N SER A 8 -4.83 -3.54 8.21
CA SER A 8 -3.44 -3.94 8.51
C SER A 8 -3.05 -5.35 8.02
N PRO A 9 -3.86 -6.42 8.15
CA PRO A 9 -3.43 -7.77 7.77
C PRO A 9 -3.83 -8.14 6.33
N GLN A 10 -5.05 -7.77 5.89
CA GLN A 10 -5.61 -8.22 4.60
C GLN A 10 -4.88 -7.64 3.37
N LYS A 11 -4.35 -6.41 3.47
CA LYS A 11 -3.53 -5.83 2.40
C LYS A 11 -2.15 -6.48 2.32
N LEU A 12 -1.62 -6.91 3.45
CA LEU A 12 -0.24 -7.39 3.60
C LEU A 12 -0.05 -8.80 3.05
N THR A 13 -1.03 -9.67 3.26
CA THR A 13 -1.04 -11.04 2.70
C THR A 13 -1.05 -11.04 1.18
N GLY A 14 -1.81 -10.13 0.55
CA GLY A 14 -1.85 -10.03 -0.92
C GLY A 14 -0.50 -9.68 -1.55
N PHE A 15 0.21 -8.70 -0.98
CA PHE A 15 1.53 -8.30 -1.47
C PHE A 15 2.61 -9.36 -1.25
N TRP A 16 2.53 -10.11 -0.14
CA TRP A 16 3.49 -11.18 0.11
C TRP A 16 3.34 -12.34 -0.90
N VAL A 17 2.10 -12.70 -1.24
CA VAL A 17 1.83 -13.70 -2.28
C VAL A 17 2.28 -13.20 -3.65
N ALA A 18 2.07 -11.91 -3.96
CA ALA A 18 2.52 -11.32 -5.22
C ALA A 18 4.04 -11.32 -5.39
N SER A 19 4.81 -11.22 -4.29
CA SER A 19 6.28 -11.25 -4.33
C SER A 19 6.88 -12.61 -4.75
N GLY A 20 6.11 -13.69 -4.61
CA GLY A 20 6.57 -15.04 -4.90
C GLY A 20 6.35 -15.50 -6.36
N PHE A 21 5.56 -14.77 -7.14
CA PHE A 21 5.29 -15.14 -8.53
C PHE A 21 6.34 -14.55 -9.49
N PRO A 22 6.99 -15.35 -10.34
CA PRO A 22 7.86 -14.83 -11.38
C PRO A 22 7.02 -14.12 -12.43
N LEU A 23 7.02 -12.79 -12.40
CA LEU A 23 6.32 -11.96 -13.38
C LEU A 23 7.14 -11.85 -14.67
N VAL A 24 6.48 -12.07 -15.80
CA VAL A 24 7.02 -11.73 -17.13
C VAL A 24 7.21 -10.21 -17.22
N SER A 25 8.23 -9.75 -17.93
CA SER A 25 8.62 -8.33 -18.03
C SER A 25 7.46 -7.38 -18.38
N GLU A 26 6.58 -7.79 -19.29
CA GLU A 26 5.41 -6.98 -19.71
C GLU A 26 4.38 -6.78 -18.59
N LEU A 27 4.13 -7.83 -17.79
CA LEU A 27 3.22 -7.75 -16.65
C LEU A 27 3.79 -6.84 -15.56
N LEU A 28 5.12 -6.79 -15.44
CA LEU A 28 5.81 -5.95 -14.46
C LEU A 28 5.58 -4.45 -14.77
N VAL A 29 5.66 -4.06 -16.05
CA VAL A 29 5.37 -2.69 -16.49
C VAL A 29 3.91 -2.32 -16.20
N LEU A 30 2.97 -3.20 -16.54
CA LEU A 30 1.54 -2.98 -16.27
C LEU A 30 1.26 -2.80 -14.77
N MET A 31 1.89 -3.64 -13.93
CA MET A 31 1.76 -3.53 -12.47
C MET A 31 2.34 -2.22 -11.94
N CYS A 32 3.50 -1.78 -12.43
CA CYS A 32 4.09 -0.48 -12.05
C CYS A 32 3.14 0.68 -12.37
N ILE A 33 2.56 0.70 -13.57
CA ILE A 33 1.59 1.74 -13.97
C ILE A 33 0.36 1.71 -13.07
N GLY A 34 -0.19 0.52 -12.81
CA GLY A 34 -1.32 0.34 -11.89
C GLY A 34 -1.03 0.85 -10.49
N LEU A 35 0.15 0.56 -9.94
CA LEU A 35 0.56 1.00 -8.61
C LEU A 35 0.72 2.52 -8.53
N VAL A 36 1.32 3.15 -9.53
CA VAL A 36 1.42 4.62 -9.60
C VAL A 36 0.05 5.27 -9.73
N LEU A 37 -0.86 4.71 -10.53
CA LEU A 37 -2.23 5.21 -10.62
C LEU A 37 -2.98 5.07 -9.29
N THR A 38 -2.77 3.97 -8.54
CA THR A 38 -3.41 3.79 -7.23
C THR A 38 -2.93 4.82 -6.21
N SER A 39 -1.63 5.19 -6.23
CA SER A 39 -1.12 6.24 -5.34
C SER A 39 -1.61 7.63 -5.75
N LEU A 40 -1.67 7.91 -7.06
CA LEU A 40 -2.20 9.17 -7.58
C LEU A 40 -3.68 9.36 -7.20
N VAL A 41 -4.52 8.34 -7.43
CA VAL A 41 -5.94 8.39 -7.09
C VAL A 41 -6.15 8.47 -5.58
N GLY A 42 -5.32 7.79 -4.78
CA GLY A 42 -5.32 7.88 -3.33
C GLY A 42 -5.03 9.31 -2.84
N ALA A 43 -4.03 9.98 -3.42
CA ALA A 43 -3.67 11.34 -3.06
C ALA A 43 -4.77 12.35 -3.44
N LEU A 44 -5.25 12.29 -4.69
CA LEU A 44 -6.26 13.22 -5.19
C LEU A 44 -7.60 13.07 -4.46
N LYS A 45 -8.05 11.83 -4.19
CA LYS A 45 -9.29 11.59 -3.41
C LYS A 45 -9.12 11.86 -1.92
N GLY A 46 -7.89 11.85 -1.40
CA GLY A 46 -7.58 12.23 -0.03
C GLY A 46 -7.81 13.72 0.23
N LEU A 47 -7.48 14.59 -0.73
CA LEU A 47 -7.62 16.05 -0.57
C LEU A 47 -9.06 16.52 -0.38
N SER A 48 -10.03 15.88 -1.04
CA SER A 48 -11.43 16.33 -1.04
C SER A 48 -12.23 15.84 0.18
N GLN A 49 -11.60 15.10 1.09
CA GLN A 49 -12.30 14.40 2.16
C GLN A 49 -12.23 15.16 3.49
N THR A 50 -13.38 15.57 4.02
CA THR A 50 -13.49 16.32 5.29
C THR A 50 -13.54 15.43 6.54
N ARG A 51 -13.87 14.14 6.38
CA ARG A 51 -13.92 13.17 7.48
C ARG A 51 -12.57 12.49 7.68
N ILE A 52 -12.06 12.52 8.91
CA ILE A 52 -10.80 11.88 9.33
C ILE A 52 -10.73 10.40 8.92
N ARG A 53 -11.85 9.66 9.04
CA ARG A 53 -11.90 8.24 8.64
C ARG A 53 -11.66 8.04 7.14
N GLY A 54 -12.17 8.94 6.32
CA GLY A 54 -11.93 8.87 4.87
C GLY A 54 -10.49 9.25 4.53
N LEU A 55 -9.91 10.24 5.22
CA LEU A 55 -8.51 10.63 5.07
C LEU A 55 -7.56 9.46 5.38
N LEU A 56 -7.83 8.70 6.45
CA LEU A 56 -7.07 7.51 6.83
C LEU A 56 -7.21 6.37 5.82
N ALA A 57 -8.39 6.21 5.21
CA ALA A 57 -8.58 5.20 4.17
C ALA A 57 -7.76 5.53 2.91
N TYR A 58 -7.76 6.80 2.49
CA TYR A 58 -7.03 7.24 1.30
C TYR A 58 -5.50 7.27 1.49
N SER A 59 -5.00 7.67 2.65
CA SER A 59 -3.57 7.54 2.97
C SER A 59 -3.10 6.08 2.93
N SER A 60 -3.90 5.14 3.43
CA SER A 60 -3.60 3.71 3.31
C SER A 60 -3.62 3.16 1.88
N LEU A 61 -4.27 3.86 0.94
CA LEU A 61 -4.25 3.53 -0.50
C LEU A 61 -2.97 4.03 -1.14
N VAL A 62 -2.53 5.26 -0.82
CA VAL A 62 -1.25 5.81 -1.28
C VAL A 62 -0.10 4.91 -0.85
N GLU A 63 -0.08 4.55 0.43
CA GLU A 63 0.97 3.70 1.00
C GLU A 63 0.96 2.28 0.43
N SER A 64 -0.21 1.72 0.08
CA SER A 64 -0.26 0.43 -0.61
C SER A 64 0.33 0.47 -2.02
N GLY A 65 0.25 1.61 -2.72
CA GLY A 65 0.91 1.79 -4.02
C GLY A 65 2.44 1.76 -3.89
N TRP A 66 2.98 2.42 -2.87
CA TRP A 66 4.42 2.42 -2.59
C TRP A 66 4.93 1.06 -2.10
N ILE A 67 4.19 0.37 -1.23
CA ILE A 67 4.53 -0.99 -0.79
C ILE A 67 4.59 -1.94 -1.98
N GLY A 68 3.65 -1.83 -2.92
CA GLY A 68 3.67 -2.62 -4.15
C GLY A 68 4.89 -2.35 -5.03
N MET A 69 5.35 -1.10 -5.13
CA MET A 69 6.57 -0.78 -5.88
C MET A 69 7.83 -1.36 -5.22
N VAL A 70 7.93 -1.27 -3.89
CA VAL A 70 9.06 -1.85 -3.13
C VAL A 70 9.06 -3.38 -3.23
N CYS A 71 7.87 -4.00 -3.29
CA CYS A 71 7.69 -5.44 -3.49
C CYS A 71 8.34 -5.94 -4.79
N LEU A 72 8.29 -5.16 -5.86
CA LEU A 72 8.87 -5.51 -7.16
C LEU A 72 10.40 -5.36 -7.19
N SER A 73 10.97 -4.57 -6.27
CA SER A 73 12.42 -4.37 -6.20
C SER A 73 13.11 -5.50 -5.44
N SER A 74 12.74 -5.73 -4.18
CA SER A 74 13.31 -6.83 -3.39
C SER A 74 12.59 -7.07 -2.05
N PRO A 75 12.54 -8.33 -1.58
CA PRO A 75 11.78 -8.69 -0.38
C PRO A 75 12.37 -8.12 0.92
N LYS A 76 13.67 -7.81 0.95
CA LYS A 76 14.35 -7.23 2.13
C LYS A 76 13.87 -5.82 2.45
N PHE A 77 13.67 -4.99 1.42
CA PHE A 77 13.19 -3.62 1.59
C PHE A 77 11.69 -3.57 1.89
N LEU A 78 10.93 -4.60 1.50
CA LEU A 78 9.50 -4.71 1.81
C LEU A 78 9.27 -4.85 3.33
N LEU A 79 10.06 -5.70 4.00
CA LEU A 79 9.96 -5.89 5.45
C LEU A 79 10.26 -4.62 6.23
N THR A 80 11.31 -3.88 5.86
CA THR A 80 11.68 -2.63 6.53
C THR A 80 10.61 -1.56 6.34
N TYR A 81 10.08 -1.43 5.12
CA TYR A 81 9.02 -0.46 4.82
C TYR A 81 7.73 -0.76 5.60
N ILE A 82 7.32 -2.02 5.67
CA ILE A 82 6.12 -2.43 6.44
C ILE A 82 6.26 -2.11 7.93
N MET A 83 7.46 -2.29 8.51
CA MET A 83 7.70 -1.96 9.91
C MET A 83 7.56 -0.44 10.15
N VAL A 84 8.16 0.40 9.30
CA VAL A 84 8.03 1.86 9.41
C VAL A 84 6.56 2.29 9.27
N TYR A 85 5.85 1.75 8.28
CA TYR A 85 4.44 2.05 8.07
C TYR A 85 3.57 1.66 9.27
N ARG A 86 3.82 0.50 9.90
CA ARG A 86 3.10 0.08 11.12
C ARG A 86 3.34 1.01 12.30
N VAL A 87 4.57 1.51 12.47
CA VAL A 87 4.88 2.48 13.54
C VAL A 87 4.15 3.80 13.28
N MET A 88 4.15 4.30 12.04
CA MET A 88 3.44 5.52 11.68
C MET A 88 1.92 5.40 11.89
N LEU A 89 1.32 4.30 11.41
CA LEU A 89 -0.11 4.07 11.56
C LEU A 89 -0.51 3.88 13.03
N GLY A 90 0.32 3.20 13.82
CA GLY A 90 0.10 2.99 15.25
C GLY A 90 0.18 4.26 16.08
N ARG A 91 0.86 5.31 15.60
CA ARG A 91 0.90 6.63 16.26
C ARG A 91 -0.31 7.51 15.98
N VAL A 92 -1.07 7.22 14.91
CA VAL A 92 -2.20 8.04 14.45
C VAL A 92 -3.54 7.52 15.00
N LEU A 93 -3.58 6.30 15.54
CA LEU A 93 -4.72 5.65 16.19
C LEU A 93 -4.67 5.78 17.71
#